data_AF-A0A2P7S0W0-F1
#
_entry.id   AF-A0A2P7S0W0-F1
#
_cell.length_a   1.000
_cell.length_b   1.000
_cell.length_c   1.000
_cell.angle_alpha   90.00
_cell.angle_beta   90.00
_cell.angle_gamma   90.00
#
_symmetry.space_group_name_H-M   'P 1'
#
loop_
_entity.id
_entity.type
_entity.pdbx_description
1 polymer ?
#
loop_
_entity_poly.entity_id
_entity_poly.type
_entity_poly.pdbx_seq_one_letter_code
_entity_poly.pdbx_strand_id
1 'polypeptide(L)'
;MGLEDAVLLRNGGDRLRVVPDEPRRDQHSDAPQASCFDLARLLDRSSRRFSGLISAELTRLGVDDIGPAQVMVLLAIGDTELSVGELLDRGNYVGSNISYYLKQLTEGDYIARVTSQRDKRSARIRLTEKGRQLCADLKEAAKAFERTFCVEQDLQDLAVAFQALHRLELMWANAARFGA
;
A
#
# COMPACT_ATOMS: atom_id res chain seq x y z
N MET A 1 79.75 -56.36 -7.64
CA MET A 1 80.90 -55.63 -8.22
C MET A 1 80.35 -54.49 -9.06
N GLY A 2 80.60 -53.23 -8.66
CA GLY A 2 80.24 -51.96 -9.35
C GLY A 2 78.74 -51.58 -9.25
N LEU A 3 78.26 -50.43 -8.76
CA LEU A 3 78.68 -49.01 -8.85
C LEU A 3 78.85 -48.62 -10.35
N GLU A 4 78.25 -47.59 -10.96
CA GLU A 4 77.97 -46.21 -10.53
C GLU A 4 76.90 -45.51 -11.43
N ASP A 5 76.20 -44.55 -10.83
CA ASP A 5 75.75 -43.23 -11.30
C ASP A 5 75.04 -42.99 -12.65
N ALA A 6 73.80 -42.46 -12.58
CA ALA A 6 73.37 -41.31 -13.38
C ALA A 6 72.11 -40.61 -12.79
N VAL A 7 72.36 -39.54 -12.04
CA VAL A 7 71.73 -38.20 -12.12
C VAL A 7 70.19 -38.07 -12.20
N LEU A 8 69.64 -37.62 -11.05
CA LEU A 8 68.63 -36.55 -10.88
C LEU A 8 67.65 -36.24 -12.03
N LEU A 9 66.38 -36.59 -11.83
CA LEU A 9 65.27 -35.67 -12.10
C LEU A 9 64.23 -35.77 -10.96
N ARG A 10 64.16 -34.68 -10.19
CA ARG A 10 63.09 -34.39 -9.25
C ARG A 10 61.76 -34.26 -10.00
N ASN A 11 60.76 -35.01 -9.56
CA ASN A 11 59.37 -34.58 -9.47
C ASN A 11 58.78 -35.37 -8.29
N GLY A 12 58.53 -34.79 -7.12
CA GLY A 12 57.90 -33.51 -6.90
C GLY A 12 56.54 -33.74 -6.26
N GLY A 13 56.54 -34.38 -5.08
CA GLY A 13 55.50 -34.35 -4.05
C GLY A 13 54.04 -34.47 -4.51
N ASP A 14 53.55 -35.71 -4.53
CA ASP A 14 52.12 -35.99 -4.43
C ASP A 14 51.61 -35.48 -3.06
N ARG A 15 51.10 -34.25 -3.04
CA ARG A 15 50.40 -33.69 -1.88
C ARG A 15 48.92 -33.88 -2.11
N LEU A 16 48.34 -34.81 -1.37
CA LEU A 16 46.90 -34.95 -1.15
C LEU A 16 46.34 -33.56 -0.80
N ARG A 17 45.65 -32.92 -1.75
CA ARG A 17 44.99 -31.63 -1.53
C ARG A 17 43.68 -31.92 -0.79
N VAL A 18 43.70 -31.84 0.53
CA VAL A 18 42.47 -31.73 1.33
C VAL A 18 41.83 -30.39 0.96
N VAL A 19 40.79 -30.45 0.13
CA VAL A 19 39.93 -29.30 -0.16
C VAL A 19 39.13 -29.04 1.12
N PRO A 20 39.13 -27.82 1.68
CA PRO A 20 38.26 -27.48 2.80
C PRO A 20 36.81 -27.64 2.34
N ASP A 21 36.00 -28.31 3.15
CA ASP A 21 34.56 -28.43 2.97
C ASP A 21 33.97 -27.00 2.98
N GLU A 22 33.69 -26.45 1.80
CA GLU A 22 32.98 -25.18 1.68
C GLU A 22 31.61 -25.37 2.33
N PRO A 23 31.17 -24.46 3.22
CA PRO A 23 29.82 -24.54 3.74
C PRO A 23 28.88 -24.44 2.54
N ARG A 24 28.11 -25.52 2.31
CA ARG A 24 27.04 -25.55 1.30
C ARG A 24 26.22 -24.30 1.50
N ARG A 25 26.36 -23.36 0.56
CA ARG A 25 25.60 -22.11 0.53
C ARG A 25 24.14 -22.48 0.78
N ASP A 26 23.62 -21.79 1.78
CA ASP A 26 22.26 -21.91 2.25
C ASP A 26 21.31 -22.11 1.07
N GLN A 27 20.46 -23.12 1.22
CA GLN A 27 19.25 -23.28 0.43
C GLN A 27 18.49 -21.96 0.53
N HIS A 28 18.70 -21.07 -0.44
CA HIS A 28 17.85 -19.92 -0.64
C HIS A 28 16.47 -20.51 -0.91
N SER A 29 15.60 -20.36 0.09
CA SER A 29 14.17 -20.62 0.01
C SER A 29 13.67 -20.15 -1.36
N ASP A 30 13.26 -21.10 -2.19
CA ASP A 30 12.71 -20.89 -3.53
C ASP A 30 11.25 -20.36 -3.43
N ALA A 31 11.02 -19.47 -2.46
CA ALA A 31 9.82 -18.68 -2.39
C ALA A 31 9.91 -17.60 -3.48
N PRO A 32 8.88 -17.40 -4.32
CA PRO A 32 8.89 -16.33 -5.31
C PRO A 32 9.13 -15.01 -4.58
N GLN A 33 10.33 -14.44 -4.74
CA GLN A 33 10.63 -13.13 -4.17
C GLN A 33 9.88 -12.09 -5.00
N ALA A 34 8.67 -11.74 -4.56
CA ALA A 34 7.91 -10.67 -5.18
C ALA A 34 8.74 -9.37 -5.16
N SER A 35 8.99 -8.79 -6.33
CA SER A 35 9.73 -7.53 -6.43
C SER A 35 8.89 -6.35 -5.95
N CYS A 36 9.54 -5.25 -5.55
CA CYS A 36 8.88 -3.97 -5.31
C CYS A 36 8.03 -3.53 -6.52
N PHE A 37 8.50 -3.80 -7.75
CA PHE A 37 7.75 -3.52 -8.97
C PHE A 37 6.53 -4.43 -9.18
N ASP A 38 6.57 -5.68 -8.70
CA ASP A 38 5.43 -6.58 -8.76
C ASP A 38 4.32 -6.12 -7.81
N LEU A 39 4.72 -5.73 -6.60
CA LEU A 39 3.83 -5.13 -5.62
C LEU A 39 3.22 -3.82 -6.13
N ALA A 40 4.02 -2.91 -6.68
CA ALA A 40 3.53 -1.64 -7.23
C ALA A 40 2.50 -1.86 -8.35
N ARG A 41 2.78 -2.78 -9.28
CA ARG A 41 1.84 -3.13 -10.37
C ARG A 41 0.57 -3.81 -9.85
N LEU A 42 0.69 -4.62 -8.79
CA LEU A 42 -0.47 -5.24 -8.14
C LEU A 42 -1.35 -4.17 -7.47
N LEU A 43 -0.76 -3.27 -6.69
CA LEU A 43 -1.47 -2.17 -6.03
C LEU A 43 -2.20 -1.28 -7.03
N ASP A 44 -1.55 -0.92 -8.12
CA ASP A 44 -2.13 -0.10 -9.19
C ASP A 44 -3.34 -0.78 -9.87
N ARG A 45 -3.23 -2.08 -10.20
CA ARG A 45 -4.37 -2.84 -10.75
C ARG A 45 -5.49 -3.04 -9.73
N SER A 46 -5.16 -3.32 -8.48
CA SER A 46 -6.15 -3.48 -7.40
C SER A 46 -6.90 -2.18 -7.15
N SER A 47 -6.20 -1.04 -7.14
CA SER A 47 -6.78 0.29 -7.02
C SER A 47 -7.77 0.61 -8.16
N ARG A 48 -7.41 0.29 -9.41
CA ARG A 48 -8.33 0.44 -10.55
C ARG A 48 -9.57 -0.45 -10.44
N ARG A 49 -9.41 -1.71 -10.03
CA ARG A 49 -10.54 -2.63 -9.82
C ARG A 49 -11.47 -2.12 -8.72
N PHE A 50 -10.91 -1.67 -7.61
CA PHE A 50 -11.68 -1.10 -6.51
C PHE A 50 -12.41 0.18 -6.91
N SER A 51 -11.76 1.05 -7.69
CA SER A 51 -12.41 2.24 -8.27
C SER A 51 -13.60 1.85 -9.16
N GLY A 52 -13.49 0.76 -9.92
CA GLY A 52 -14.59 0.21 -10.70
C GLY A 52 -15.76 -0.29 -9.85
N LEU A 53 -15.48 -0.94 -8.71
CA LEU A 53 -16.51 -1.34 -7.75
C LEU A 53 -17.24 -0.13 -7.15
N ILE A 54 -16.49 0.90 -6.73
CA ILE A 54 -17.12 2.14 -6.25
C ILE A 54 -17.98 2.77 -7.34
N SER A 55 -17.50 2.87 -8.58
CA SER A 55 -18.29 3.42 -9.68
C SER A 55 -19.59 2.65 -9.91
N ALA A 56 -19.56 1.32 -9.81
CA ALA A 56 -20.75 0.48 -9.93
C ALA A 56 -21.75 0.75 -8.78
N GLU A 57 -21.25 0.87 -7.54
CA GLU A 57 -22.09 1.20 -6.39
C GLU A 57 -22.67 2.61 -6.46
N LEU A 58 -21.89 3.62 -6.89
CA LEU A 58 -22.39 4.97 -7.12
C LEU A 58 -23.51 4.98 -8.17
N THR A 59 -23.32 4.24 -9.27
CA THR A 59 -24.36 4.08 -10.30
C THR A 59 -25.62 3.44 -9.73
N ARG A 60 -25.47 2.41 -8.88
CA ARG A 60 -26.59 1.73 -8.21
C ARG A 60 -27.35 2.64 -7.25
N LEU A 61 -26.64 3.54 -6.57
CA LEU A 61 -27.21 4.53 -5.65
C LEU A 61 -27.77 5.77 -6.37
N GLY A 62 -27.61 5.87 -7.70
CA GLY A 62 -28.05 7.02 -8.48
C GLY A 62 -27.20 8.27 -8.23
N VAL A 63 -25.93 8.09 -7.85
CA VAL A 63 -24.98 9.17 -7.59
C VAL A 63 -24.07 9.34 -8.81
N ASP A 64 -24.15 10.50 -9.47
CA ASP A 64 -23.40 10.83 -10.69
C ASP A 64 -22.57 12.13 -10.57
N ASP A 65 -22.71 12.86 -9.46
CA ASP A 65 -22.05 14.14 -9.21
C ASP A 65 -20.62 14.01 -8.67
N ILE A 66 -20.20 12.82 -8.25
CA ILE A 66 -18.87 12.54 -7.69
C ILE A 66 -18.32 11.19 -8.18
N GLY A 67 -16.99 11.06 -8.16
CA GLY A 67 -16.30 9.83 -8.59
C GLY A 67 -15.62 9.05 -7.45
N PRO A 68 -15.00 7.90 -7.77
CA PRO A 68 -14.34 7.06 -6.79
C PRO A 68 -13.25 7.77 -5.96
N ALA A 69 -12.49 8.69 -6.58
CA ALA A 69 -11.47 9.44 -5.87
C ALA A 69 -12.06 10.34 -4.79
N GLN A 70 -13.19 11.01 -5.07
CA GLN A 70 -13.92 11.83 -4.11
C GLN A 70 -14.53 10.97 -2.99
N VAL A 71 -15.01 9.77 -3.32
CA VAL A 71 -15.48 8.79 -2.32
C VAL A 71 -14.35 8.41 -1.35
N MET A 72 -13.14 8.16 -1.86
CA MET A 72 -11.99 7.88 -0.99
C MET A 72 -11.70 9.04 -0.03
N VAL A 73 -11.89 10.28 -0.47
CA VAL A 73 -11.78 11.46 0.39
C VAL A 73 -12.88 11.46 1.46
N LEU A 74 -14.13 11.16 1.12
CA LEU A 74 -15.23 11.07 2.10
C LEU A 74 -14.96 9.99 3.15
N LEU A 75 -14.47 8.82 2.74
CA LEU A 75 -14.09 7.74 3.63
C LEU A 75 -12.91 8.12 4.54
N ALA A 76 -11.94 8.89 4.02
CA ALA A 76 -10.81 9.38 4.80
C ALA A 76 -11.19 10.48 5.80
N ILE A 77 -12.23 11.27 5.52
CA ILE A 77 -12.79 12.24 6.47
C ILE A 77 -13.44 11.51 7.65
N GLY A 78 -14.24 10.48 7.36
CA GLY A 78 -14.92 9.69 8.39
C GLY A 78 -15.93 10.51 9.20
N ASP A 79 -16.23 10.06 10.42
CA ASP A 79 -17.29 10.64 11.25
C ASP A 79 -16.83 11.85 12.09
N THR A 80 -15.56 12.25 11.98
CA THR A 80 -14.99 13.35 12.77
C THR A 80 -14.68 14.58 11.93
N GLU A 81 -14.57 15.72 12.61
CA GLU A 81 -14.11 16.95 11.99
C GLU A 81 -12.59 16.95 11.90
N LEU A 82 -12.04 17.26 10.72
CA LEU A 82 -10.60 17.38 10.50
C LEU A 82 -10.26 18.63 9.72
N SER A 83 -9.03 19.11 9.86
CA SER A 83 -8.47 20.16 9.02
C SER A 83 -8.07 19.61 7.64
N VAL A 84 -8.02 20.49 6.64
CA VAL A 84 -7.50 20.13 5.31
C VAL A 84 -6.04 19.64 5.38
N GLY A 85 -5.24 20.18 6.30
CA GLY A 85 -3.87 19.72 6.55
C GLY A 85 -3.82 18.27 7.05
N GLU A 86 -4.65 17.93 8.04
CA GLU A 86 -4.77 16.54 8.52
C GLU A 86 -5.28 15.59 7.43
N LEU A 87 -6.13 16.05 6.52
CA LEU A 87 -6.59 15.23 5.39
C LEU A 87 -5.44 14.92 4.43
N LEU A 88 -4.66 15.95 4.08
CA LEU A 88 -3.49 15.83 3.20
C LEU A 88 -2.46 14.85 3.78
N ASP A 89 -2.18 14.97 5.08
CA ASP A 89 -1.25 14.10 5.79
C ASP A 89 -1.74 12.64 5.88
N ARG A 90 -3.06 12.41 6.00
CA ARG A 90 -3.65 11.06 6.14
C ARG A 90 -3.75 10.26 4.85
N GLY A 91 -3.79 10.90 3.68
CA GLY A 91 -3.99 10.20 2.41
C GLY A 91 -2.88 10.42 1.39
N ASN A 92 -1.75 11.00 1.80
CA ASN A 92 -0.66 11.43 0.93
C ASN A 92 -1.19 12.15 -0.33
N TYR A 93 -2.27 12.92 -0.17
CA TYR A 93 -2.93 13.56 -1.30
C TYR A 93 -2.01 14.69 -1.81
N VAL A 94 -1.57 14.61 -3.06
CA VAL A 94 -0.85 15.72 -3.70
C VAL A 94 -1.83 16.89 -3.88
N GLY A 95 -1.51 18.03 -3.25
CA GLY A 95 -2.47 19.10 -2.93
C GLY A 95 -3.27 19.71 -4.08
N SER A 96 -2.83 19.54 -5.32
CA SER A 96 -3.54 20.04 -6.51
C SER A 96 -4.88 19.31 -6.73
N ASN A 97 -4.94 18.00 -6.52
CA ASN A 97 -6.15 17.21 -6.81
C ASN A 97 -7.19 17.31 -5.68
N ILE A 98 -6.73 17.44 -4.43
CA ILE A 98 -7.64 17.48 -3.28
C ILE A 98 -8.49 18.74 -3.27
N SER A 99 -7.96 19.88 -3.71
CA SER A 99 -8.68 21.15 -3.68
C SER A 99 -9.91 21.13 -4.59
N TYR A 100 -9.79 20.48 -5.76
CA TYR A 100 -10.91 20.25 -6.67
C TYR A 100 -11.93 19.26 -6.07
N TYR A 101 -11.47 18.15 -5.48
CA TYR A 101 -12.36 17.20 -4.83
C TYR A 101 -13.16 17.84 -3.69
N LEU A 102 -12.50 18.61 -2.82
CA LEU A 102 -13.16 19.32 -1.72
C LEU A 102 -14.16 20.36 -2.24
N LYS A 103 -13.87 21.03 -3.36
CA LYS A 103 -14.81 21.96 -3.97
C LYS A 103 -16.08 21.23 -4.44
N GLN A 104 -15.93 20.17 -5.24
CA GLN A 104 -17.07 19.37 -5.74
C GLN A 104 -17.87 18.73 -4.60
N LEU A 105 -17.19 18.19 -3.59
CA LEU A 105 -17.84 17.61 -2.42
C LEU A 105 -18.61 18.65 -1.59
N THR A 106 -18.16 19.92 -1.57
CA THR A 106 -18.89 21.01 -0.93
C THR A 106 -20.10 21.43 -1.78
N GLU A 107 -19.93 21.56 -3.10
CA GLU A 107 -21.00 21.91 -4.04
C GLU A 107 -22.11 20.84 -4.09
N GLY A 108 -21.74 19.56 -3.98
CA GLY A 108 -22.67 18.43 -3.90
C GLY A 108 -23.24 18.17 -2.50
N ASP A 109 -23.04 19.05 -1.53
CA ASP A 109 -23.52 18.93 -0.14
C ASP A 109 -23.09 17.62 0.56
N TYR A 110 -21.92 17.08 0.23
CA TYR A 110 -21.35 15.91 0.93
C TYR A 110 -20.48 16.30 2.13
N ILE A 111 -19.85 17.48 2.07
CA ILE A 111 -19.03 18.02 3.16
C ILE A 111 -19.42 19.46 3.48
N ALA A 112 -19.32 19.81 4.75
CA ALA A 112 -19.47 21.17 5.23
C ALA A 112 -18.13 21.72 5.69
N ARG A 113 -17.81 22.95 5.26
CA ARG A 113 -16.66 23.71 5.78
C ARG A 113 -17.07 24.40 7.08
N VAL A 114 -16.32 24.13 8.13
CA VAL A 114 -16.48 24.78 9.43
C VAL A 114 -15.38 25.83 9.57
N THR A 115 -15.77 27.07 9.85
CA THR A 115 -14.82 28.12 10.19
C THR A 115 -14.28 27.87 11.60
N SER A 116 -12.98 27.65 11.71
CA SER A 116 -12.33 27.53 13.00
C SER A 116 -12.37 28.87 13.73
N GLN A 117 -13.00 28.92 14.91
CA GLN A 117 -13.00 30.12 15.76
C GLN A 117 -11.60 30.43 16.33
N ARG A 118 -10.71 29.42 16.38
CA ARG A 118 -9.41 29.49 17.05
C ARG A 118 -8.26 29.81 16.11
N ASP A 119 -8.40 29.47 14.82
CA ASP A 119 -7.36 29.72 13.82
C ASP A 119 -7.98 29.94 12.43
N LYS A 120 -7.93 31.19 11.95
CA LYS A 120 -8.47 31.58 10.64
C LYS A 120 -7.71 30.99 9.46
N ARG A 121 -6.57 30.32 9.69
CA ARG A 121 -5.69 29.77 8.65
C ARG A 121 -5.98 28.31 8.32
N SER A 122 -6.73 27.59 9.15
CA SER A 122 -7.01 26.17 8.99
C SER A 122 -8.50 25.94 8.78
N ALA A 123 -8.90 25.77 7.51
CA ALA A 123 -10.26 25.35 7.18
C ALA A 123 -10.49 23.93 7.70
N ARG A 124 -11.57 23.75 8.47
CA ARG A 124 -12.00 22.44 8.96
C ARG A 124 -13.17 21.94 8.13
N ILE A 125 -13.23 20.64 7.95
CA ILE A 125 -14.23 19.95 7.14
C ILE A 125 -14.84 18.81 7.94
N ARG A 126 -16.11 18.54 7.68
CA ARG A 126 -16.86 17.41 8.24
C ARG A 126 -17.85 16.89 7.21
N LEU A 127 -18.25 15.63 7.34
CA LEU A 127 -19.36 15.08 6.54
C LEU A 127 -20.68 15.77 6.88
N THR A 128 -21.48 16.04 5.86
CA THR A 128 -22.91 16.39 6.00
C THR A 128 -23.71 15.11 6.27
N GLU A 129 -25.03 15.24 6.40
CA GLU A 129 -25.91 14.06 6.47
C GLU A 129 -25.87 13.25 5.17
N LYS A 130 -25.90 13.91 4.01
CA LYS A 130 -25.76 13.26 2.70
C LYS A 130 -24.44 12.51 2.59
N GLY A 131 -23.33 13.13 3.02
CA GLY A 131 -22.01 12.49 3.05
C GLY A 131 -21.95 11.27 3.96
N ARG A 132 -22.54 11.34 5.16
CA ARG A 132 -22.61 10.20 6.08
C ARG A 132 -23.44 9.06 5.52
N GLN A 133 -24.62 9.36 4.95
CA GLN A 133 -25.49 8.35 4.38
C GLN A 133 -24.80 7.61 3.23
N LEU A 134 -24.15 8.34 2.32
CA LEU A 134 -23.40 7.71 1.23
C LEU A 134 -22.27 6.80 1.77
N CYS A 135 -21.51 7.27 2.75
CA CYS A 135 -20.48 6.45 3.40
C CYS A 135 -21.07 5.19 4.06
N ALA A 136 -22.25 5.29 4.67
CA ALA A 136 -22.94 4.14 5.28
C ALA A 136 -23.40 3.14 4.21
N ASP A 137 -24.02 3.61 3.13
CA ASP A 137 -24.50 2.76 2.03
C ASP A 137 -23.34 1.99 1.36
N LEU A 138 -22.21 2.67 1.15
CA LEU A 138 -21.00 2.05 0.60
C LEU A 138 -20.38 1.02 1.56
N LYS A 139 -20.37 1.29 2.87
CA LYS A 139 -19.89 0.33 3.88
C LYS A 139 -20.80 -0.90 3.93
N GLU A 140 -22.11 -0.74 3.82
CA GLU A 140 -23.04 -1.88 3.76
C GLU A 140 -22.88 -2.68 2.47
N ALA A 141 -22.67 -2.03 1.33
CA ALA A 141 -22.35 -2.72 0.08
C ALA A 141 -21.05 -3.53 0.18
N ALA A 142 -20.01 -2.98 0.81
CA ALA A 142 -18.76 -3.69 1.06
C ALA A 142 -18.98 -4.92 1.97
N LYS A 143 -19.72 -4.79 3.07
CA LYS A 143 -20.06 -5.93 3.94
C LYS A 143 -20.87 -7.00 3.21
N ALA A 144 -21.80 -6.61 2.35
CA ALA A 144 -22.58 -7.54 1.56
C ALA A 144 -21.70 -8.31 0.56
N PHE A 145 -20.73 -7.61 -0.06
CA PHE A 145 -19.73 -8.23 -0.91
C PHE A 145 -18.88 -9.24 -0.14
N GLU A 146 -18.33 -8.84 1.02
CA GLU A 146 -17.53 -9.73 1.89
C GLU A 146 -18.32 -11.00 2.28
N ARG A 147 -19.59 -10.86 2.68
CA ARG A 147 -20.44 -12.02 3.05
C ARG A 147 -20.73 -12.96 1.88
N THR A 148 -20.74 -12.45 0.65
CA THR A 148 -21.14 -13.21 -0.53
C THR A 148 -19.96 -13.87 -1.21
N PHE A 149 -18.81 -13.20 -1.23
CA PHE A 149 -17.66 -13.57 -2.06
C PHE A 149 -16.42 -13.96 -1.27
N CYS A 150 -16.32 -13.61 0.02
CA CYS A 150 -15.15 -13.91 0.84
C CYS A 150 -15.44 -15.07 1.79
N VAL A 151 -14.50 -16.00 1.88
CA VAL A 151 -14.43 -16.95 2.99
C VAL A 151 -13.61 -16.35 4.14
N GLU A 152 -13.65 -16.98 5.30
CA GLU A 152 -12.91 -16.51 6.48
C GLU A 152 -11.41 -16.32 6.21
N GLN A 153 -10.82 -17.20 5.41
CA GLN A 153 -9.41 -17.10 5.01
C GLN A 153 -9.12 -15.83 4.19
N ASP A 154 -10.02 -15.43 3.28
CA ASP A 154 -9.82 -14.21 2.48
C ASP A 154 -9.79 -12.96 3.36
N LEU A 155 -10.62 -12.93 4.41
CA LEU A 155 -10.65 -11.82 5.38
C LEU A 155 -9.37 -11.77 6.23
N GLN A 156 -8.84 -12.93 6.60
CA GLN A 156 -7.56 -13.03 7.29
C GLN A 156 -6.40 -12.55 6.39
N ASP A 157 -6.38 -12.98 5.14
CA ASP A 157 -5.37 -12.55 4.15
C ASP A 157 -5.45 -11.03 3.90
N LEU A 158 -6.66 -10.47 3.83
CA LEU A 158 -6.86 -9.02 3.72
C LEU A 158 -6.27 -8.27 4.92
N ALA A 159 -6.49 -8.77 6.14
CA ALA A 159 -5.94 -8.18 7.35
C ALA A 159 -4.40 -8.24 7.37
N VAL A 160 -3.82 -9.37 6.97
CA VAL A 160 -2.36 -9.54 6.84
C VAL A 160 -1.79 -8.59 5.79
N ALA A 161 -2.45 -8.48 4.63
CA ALA A 161 -2.06 -7.58 3.56
C ALA A 161 -2.10 -6.12 4.01
N PHE A 162 -3.16 -5.69 4.70
CA PHE A 162 -3.28 -4.34 5.26
C PHE A 162 -2.12 -4.01 6.20
N GLN A 163 -1.80 -4.91 7.13
CA GLN A 163 -0.68 -4.70 8.06
C GLN A 163 0.67 -4.65 7.33
N ALA A 164 0.88 -5.50 6.32
CA ALA A 164 2.11 -5.49 5.53
C ALA A 164 2.29 -4.19 4.75
N LEU A 165 1.23 -3.71 4.09
CA LEU A 165 1.22 -2.46 3.33
C LEU A 165 1.44 -1.25 4.23
N HIS A 166 0.78 -1.19 5.38
CA HIS A 166 0.95 -0.10 6.34
C HIS A 166 2.40 -0.04 6.87
N ARG A 167 3.05 -1.18 7.12
CA ARG A 167 4.47 -1.21 7.49
C ARG A 167 5.37 -0.68 6.37
N LEU A 168 5.09 -1.03 5.11
CA LEU A 168 5.83 -0.54 3.95
C LEU A 168 5.65 0.96 3.76
N GLU A 169 4.44 1.46 3.93
CA GLU A 169 4.13 2.90 3.88
C GLU A 169 4.94 3.68 4.92
N LEU A 170 4.94 3.24 6.17
CA LEU A 170 5.74 3.85 7.24
C LEU A 170 7.25 3.78 6.94
N MET A 171 7.72 2.65 6.43
CA MET A 171 9.13 2.48 6.05
C MET A 171 9.54 3.46 4.95
N TRP A 172 8.73 3.63 3.91
CA TRP A 172 9.01 4.57 2.82
C TRP A 172 8.89 6.03 3.25
N ALA A 173 7.89 6.37 4.06
CA ALA A 173 7.74 7.71 4.63
C ALA A 173 8.96 8.09 5.48
N ASN A 174 9.53 7.14 6.23
CA ASN A 174 10.76 7.35 6.99
C ASN A 174 11.99 7.44 6.08
N ALA A 175 12.14 6.55 5.09
CA ALA A 175 13.27 6.58 4.17
C ALA A 175 13.34 7.90 3.36
N ALA A 176 12.19 8.41 2.90
CA ALA A 176 12.10 9.69 2.20
C ALA A 176 12.49 10.89 3.08
N ARG A 177 12.34 10.78 4.41
CA ARG A 177 12.71 11.83 5.37
C ARG A 177 14.17 11.77 5.80
N PHE A 178 14.80 10.60 5.76
CA PHE A 178 16.17 10.40 6.24
C PHE A 178 17.24 10.28 5.16
N GLY A 179 16.88 10.37 3.87
CA GLY A 179 17.82 10.55 2.77
C GLY A 179 18.90 9.46 2.70
N ALA A 180 18.62 8.39 1.96
CA ALA A 180 19.69 7.53 1.44
C ALA A 180 20.52 8.28 0.38
#